data_AF-A0A0G0THX3-F1
#
_entry.id   AF-A0A0G0THX3-F1
#
_cell.length_a   1.000
_cell.length_b   1.000
_cell.length_c   1.000
_cell.angle_alpha   90.00
_cell.angle_beta   90.00
_cell.angle_gamma   90.00
#
_symmetry.space_group_name_H-M   'P 1'
#
loop_
_entity.id
_entity.type
_entity.pdbx_description
1 polymer ?
#
loop_
_entity_poly.entity_id
_entity_poly.type
_entity_poly.pdbx_seq_one_letter_code
_entity_poly.pdbx_strand_id
1 'polypeptide(L)'
;MNLNTIKKTLYVSWIPSLFLASYANAASMLQVPVTNITDIGSFLTIACTLAAWIFTFLMVIVVVMLLVSAFYFLTAGDNAQGHAKAKGYFLYAIIGLVVAILPRAIIAIVSSFFGPGPINAC
;
A
#
# COMPACT_ATOMS: atom_id res chain seq x y z
N MET A 1 0.94 -19.19 37.60
CA MET A 1 0.66 -18.32 36.43
C MET A 1 1.77 -18.54 35.42
N ASN A 2 1.47 -19.04 34.22
CA ASN A 2 2.48 -19.59 33.30
C ASN A 2 3.12 -18.48 32.44
N LEU A 3 4.47 -18.44 32.40
CA LEU A 3 5.26 -17.45 31.64
C LEU A 3 4.86 -17.38 30.16
N ASN A 4 4.37 -18.49 29.60
CA ASN A 4 3.95 -18.57 28.20
C ASN A 4 2.63 -17.82 27.92
N THR A 5 1.75 -17.71 28.92
CA THR A 5 0.48 -16.98 28.80
C THR A 5 0.70 -15.46 28.75
N ILE A 6 1.72 -14.95 29.45
CA ILE A 6 2.07 -13.52 29.49
C ILE A 6 2.66 -13.06 28.15
N LYS A 7 3.56 -13.84 27.55
CA LYS A 7 4.17 -13.51 26.24
C LYS A 7 3.13 -13.44 25.11
N LYS A 8 2.15 -14.34 25.14
CA LYS A 8 1.05 -14.40 24.15
C LYS A 8 0.11 -13.20 24.26
N THR A 9 -0.20 -12.74 25.47
CA THR A 9 -0.99 -11.53 25.73
C THR A 9 -0.25 -10.25 25.33
N LEU A 10 1.08 -10.21 25.56
CA LEU A 10 1.90 -9.08 25.11
C LEU A 10 1.91 -9.01 23.57
N TYR A 11 2.11 -10.14 22.88
CA TYR A 11 2.14 -10.25 21.42
C TYR A 11 0.86 -9.75 20.76
N VAL A 12 -0.29 -10.19 21.26
CA VAL A 12 -1.61 -9.88 20.67
C VAL A 12 -2.02 -8.42 20.89
N SER A 13 -1.47 -7.73 21.90
CA SER A 13 -1.84 -6.35 22.22
C SER A 13 -1.17 -5.28 21.35
N TRP A 14 -0.02 -5.54 20.71
CA TRP A 14 0.70 -4.54 19.92
C TRP A 14 0.48 -4.63 18.40
N ILE A 15 -0.04 -5.75 17.89
CA ILE A 15 -0.39 -5.91 16.47
C ILE A 15 -1.48 -4.90 16.04
N PRO A 16 -2.52 -4.60 16.85
CA PRO A 16 -3.48 -3.56 16.53
C PRO A 16 -2.78 -2.20 16.41
N SER A 17 -1.87 -1.88 17.33
CA SER A 17 -1.15 -0.61 17.38
C SER A 17 -0.25 -0.33 16.17
N LEU A 18 0.26 -1.38 15.51
CA LEU A 18 1.01 -1.23 14.26
C LEU A 18 0.08 -0.99 13.05
N PHE A 19 -1.13 -1.52 13.08
CA PHE A 19 -2.13 -1.38 12.00
C PHE A 19 -2.82 0.00 12.08
N LEU A 20 -3.45 0.29 13.22
CA LEU A 20 -2.97 1.32 14.14
C LEU A 20 -2.23 2.59 13.58
N ALA A 21 -0.93 2.62 13.82
CA ALA A 21 -0.04 3.68 13.38
C ALA A 21 -0.01 3.86 11.84
N SER A 22 -0.31 2.82 11.05
CA SER A 22 -0.34 2.95 9.59
C SER A 22 -1.53 3.77 9.07
N TYR A 23 -2.68 3.82 9.76
CA TYR A 23 -3.77 4.73 9.37
C TYR A 23 -3.60 6.14 9.94
N ALA A 24 -2.79 6.35 10.98
CA ALA A 24 -2.57 7.69 11.53
C ALA A 24 -1.87 8.59 10.50
N ASN A 25 -1.04 8.00 9.62
CA ASN A 25 -0.44 8.71 8.50
C ASN A 25 -1.42 9.00 7.35
N ALA A 26 -2.64 8.46 7.38
CA ALA A 26 -3.68 8.72 6.39
C ALA A 26 -4.60 9.91 6.77
N ALA A 27 -4.47 10.45 8.00
CA ALA A 27 -5.29 11.58 8.44
C ALA A 27 -4.76 12.95 7.96
N SER A 28 -3.54 13.03 7.44
CA SER A 28 -2.94 14.29 6.96
C SER A 28 -3.24 14.61 5.49
N MET A 29 -4.12 13.87 4.80
CA MET A 29 -4.40 14.05 3.36
C MET A 29 -5.81 14.59 3.02
N LEU A 30 -6.55 15.16 3.97
CA LEU A 30 -7.87 15.77 3.72
C LEU A 30 -7.85 17.31 3.75
N GLN A 31 -6.73 17.94 3.41
CA GLN A 31 -6.77 19.31 2.90
C GLN A 31 -6.97 19.19 1.39
N VAL A 32 -8.18 19.45 0.89
CA VAL A 32 -8.38 19.75 -0.53
C VAL A 32 -8.15 21.26 -0.68
N PRO A 33 -6.96 21.72 -1.09
CA PRO A 33 -6.74 23.13 -1.35
C PRO A 33 -7.64 23.55 -2.52
N VAL A 34 -8.63 24.40 -2.23
CA VAL A 34 -9.45 25.06 -3.24
C VAL A 34 -8.63 26.19 -3.84
N THR A 35 -7.87 25.88 -4.88
CA THR A 35 -7.14 26.88 -5.67
C THR A 35 -7.93 27.19 -6.94
N ASN A 36 -8.11 28.47 -7.20
CA ASN A 36 -8.59 29.00 -8.47
C ASN A 36 -7.77 28.36 -9.61
N ILE A 37 -8.46 27.76 -10.61
CA ILE A 37 -7.81 27.03 -11.70
C ILE A 37 -7.29 28.05 -12.72
N THR A 38 -6.20 28.72 -12.38
CA THR A 38 -5.53 29.68 -13.27
C THR A 38 -4.06 29.35 -13.51
N ASP A 39 -3.55 28.25 -12.92
CA ASP A 39 -2.14 27.85 -12.97
C ASP A 39 -1.96 26.33 -13.15
N ILE A 40 -0.93 25.94 -13.93
CA ILE A 40 -0.57 24.53 -14.20
C ILE A 40 -0.20 23.79 -12.92
N GLY A 41 0.37 24.48 -11.92
CA GLY A 41 0.71 23.90 -10.62
C GLY A 41 -0.51 23.41 -9.81
N SER A 42 -1.66 24.06 -9.96
CA SER A 42 -2.90 23.68 -9.29
C SER A 42 -3.48 22.37 -9.85
N PHE A 43 -3.39 22.18 -11.18
CA PHE A 43 -3.78 20.91 -11.82
C PHE A 43 -2.88 19.75 -11.38
N LEU A 44 -1.56 19.97 -11.28
CA LEU A 44 -0.62 18.96 -10.79
C LEU A 44 -0.92 18.57 -9.33
N THR A 45 -1.25 19.53 -8.45
CA THR A 45 -1.57 19.25 -7.04
C THR A 45 -2.82 18.38 -6.89
N ILE A 46 -3.85 18.62 -7.71
CA ILE A 46 -5.06 17.80 -7.75
C ILE A 46 -4.74 16.39 -8.27
N ALA A 47 -3.96 16.27 -9.34
CA ALA A 47 -3.53 14.99 -9.89
C ALA A 47 -2.70 14.18 -8.87
N CYS A 48 -1.79 14.84 -8.15
CA CYS A 48 -1.00 14.26 -7.08
C CYS A 48 -1.87 13.71 -5.94
N THR A 49 -2.86 14.49 -5.50
CA THR A 49 -3.78 14.06 -4.44
C THR A 49 -4.58 12.84 -4.89
N LEU A 50 -5.09 12.85 -6.13
CA LEU A 50 -5.78 11.69 -6.70
C LEU A 50 -4.87 10.46 -6.81
N ALA A 51 -3.63 10.62 -7.24
CA ALA A 51 -2.65 9.53 -7.32
C ALA A 51 -2.35 8.92 -5.94
N ALA A 52 -2.23 9.75 -4.89
CA ALA A 52 -2.02 9.27 -3.52
C ALA A 52 -3.22 8.47 -2.99
N TRP A 53 -4.44 8.90 -3.29
CA TRP A 53 -5.66 8.17 -2.94
C TRP A 53 -5.74 6.83 -3.68
N ILE A 54 -5.46 6.80 -4.98
CA ILE A 54 -5.43 5.57 -5.79
C ILE A 54 -4.36 4.60 -5.26
N PHE A 55 -3.16 5.09 -4.95
CA PHE A 55 -2.09 4.27 -4.37
C PHE A 55 -2.52 3.65 -3.03
N THR A 56 -3.20 4.41 -2.19
CA THR A 56 -3.71 3.92 -0.90
C THR A 56 -4.74 2.81 -1.11
N PHE A 57 -5.71 2.99 -2.01
CA PHE A 57 -6.69 1.95 -2.34
C PHE A 57 -6.04 0.67 -2.91
N LEU A 58 -5.06 0.84 -3.79
CA LEU A 58 -4.34 -0.28 -4.40
C LEU A 58 -3.59 -1.09 -3.33
N MET A 59 -2.92 -0.43 -2.39
CA MET A 59 -2.24 -1.11 -1.28
C MET A 59 -3.21 -1.93 -0.42
N VAL A 60 -4.41 -1.42 -0.14
CA VAL A 60 -5.44 -2.18 0.59
C VAL A 60 -5.84 -3.45 -0.18
N ILE A 61 -6.05 -3.35 -1.49
CA ILE A 61 -6.39 -4.50 -2.33
C ILE A 61 -5.28 -5.55 -2.33
N VAL A 62 -4.01 -5.12 -2.39
CA VAL A 62 -2.85 -6.02 -2.32
C VAL A 62 -2.84 -6.82 -1.02
N VAL A 63 -3.10 -6.16 0.12
CA VAL A 63 -3.16 -6.86 1.41
C VAL A 63 -4.29 -7.90 1.43
N VAL A 64 -5.47 -7.57 0.90
CA VAL A 64 -6.59 -8.53 0.82
C VAL A 64 -6.21 -9.74 -0.04
N MET A 65 -5.57 -9.53 -1.19
CA MET A 65 -5.14 -10.62 -2.07
C MET A 65 -4.06 -11.51 -1.43
N LEU A 66 -3.14 -10.92 -0.64
CA LEU A 66 -2.16 -11.68 0.14
C LEU A 66 -2.84 -12.55 1.20
N LEU A 67 -3.84 -12.03 1.91
CA LEU A 67 -4.58 -12.80 2.90
C LEU A 67 -5.33 -13.96 2.25
N VAL A 68 -6.00 -13.73 1.11
CA VAL A 68 -6.68 -14.79 0.36
C VAL A 68 -5.69 -15.88 -0.08
N SER A 69 -4.54 -15.50 -0.62
CA SER A 69 -3.48 -16.45 -0.99
C SER A 69 -3.02 -17.29 0.22
N ALA A 70 -2.82 -16.65 1.37
CA ALA A 70 -2.42 -17.34 2.60
C ALA A 70 -3.48 -18.35 3.07
N PHE A 71 -4.77 -17.99 3.04
CA PHE A 71 -5.85 -18.92 3.39
C PHE A 71 -5.90 -20.11 2.43
N TYR A 72 -5.74 -19.90 1.13
CA TYR A 72 -5.66 -20.99 0.16
C TYR A 72 -4.47 -21.92 0.41
N PHE A 73 -3.30 -21.40 0.80
CA PHE A 73 -2.15 -22.23 1.17
C PHE A 73 -2.41 -23.08 2.42
N LEU A 74 -3.06 -22.51 3.44
CA LEU A 74 -3.33 -23.20 4.70
C LEU A 74 -4.45 -24.25 4.58
N THR A 75 -5.42 -24.03 3.70
CA THR A 75 -6.57 -24.92 3.52
C THR A 75 -6.42 -25.94 2.39
N ALA A 76 -5.39 -25.83 1.55
CA ALA A 76 -5.18 -26.72 0.39
C ALA A 76 -4.82 -28.17 0.76
N GLY A 77 -4.29 -28.45 1.96
CA GLY A 77 -3.89 -29.79 2.37
C GLY A 77 -2.95 -30.45 1.36
N ASP A 78 -3.28 -31.65 0.89
CA ASP A 78 -2.54 -32.40 -0.14
C ASP A 78 -3.12 -32.21 -1.57
N ASN A 79 -4.09 -31.31 -1.75
CA ASN A 79 -4.68 -31.10 -3.07
C ASN A 79 -3.79 -30.17 -3.92
N ALA A 80 -3.15 -30.75 -4.95
CA ALA A 80 -2.32 -30.02 -5.91
C ALA A 80 -3.03 -28.81 -6.55
N GLN A 81 -4.35 -28.86 -6.74
CA GLN A 81 -5.12 -27.75 -7.31
C GLN A 81 -5.23 -26.56 -6.35
N GLY A 82 -5.31 -26.80 -5.03
CA GLY A 82 -5.36 -25.74 -4.02
C GLY A 82 -4.05 -24.96 -3.99
N HIS A 83 -2.92 -25.68 -4.03
CA HIS A 83 -1.59 -25.08 -4.09
C HIS A 83 -1.34 -24.29 -5.38
N ALA A 84 -1.81 -24.79 -6.53
CA ALA A 84 -1.69 -24.07 -7.80
C ALA A 84 -2.44 -22.74 -7.78
N LYS A 85 -3.67 -22.73 -7.24
CA LYS A 85 -4.46 -21.50 -7.08
C LYS A 85 -3.79 -20.53 -6.10
N ALA A 86 -3.30 -21.02 -4.96
CA ALA A 86 -2.63 -20.20 -3.96
C ALA A 86 -1.40 -19.47 -4.52
N LYS A 87 -0.59 -20.16 -5.32
CA LYS A 87 0.54 -19.59 -6.07
C LYS A 87 0.10 -18.53 -7.08
N GLY A 88 -1.00 -18.77 -7.80
CA GLY A 88 -1.57 -17.78 -8.71
C GLY A 88 -1.93 -16.48 -8.00
N TYR A 89 -2.71 -16.56 -6.92
CA TYR A 89 -3.08 -15.38 -6.12
C TYR A 89 -1.86 -14.67 -5.51
N PHE A 90 -0.84 -15.43 -5.09
CA PHE A 90 0.41 -14.87 -4.59
C PHE A 90 1.15 -14.06 -5.66
N LEU A 91 1.24 -14.59 -6.89
CA LEU A 91 1.88 -13.90 -8.02
C LEU A 91 1.13 -12.61 -8.36
N TYR A 92 -0.20 -12.64 -8.41
CA TYR A 92 -0.99 -11.42 -8.65
C TYR A 92 -0.77 -10.37 -7.57
N ALA A 93 -0.65 -10.78 -6.30
CA ALA A 93 -0.35 -9.84 -5.22
C ALA A 93 1.05 -9.21 -5.36
N ILE A 94 2.06 -9.99 -5.73
CA ILE A 94 3.42 -9.46 -6.00
C ILE A 94 3.40 -8.47 -7.17
N ILE A 95 2.73 -8.82 -8.26
CA ILE A 95 2.63 -7.93 -9.43
C ILE A 95 1.94 -6.62 -9.03
N GLY A 96 0.85 -6.69 -8.26
CA GLY A 96 0.18 -5.50 -7.74
C GLY A 96 1.09 -4.62 -6.88
N LEU A 97 1.90 -5.22 -6.01
CA LEU A 97 2.87 -4.51 -5.19
C LEU A 97 3.96 -3.82 -6.02
N VAL A 98 4.49 -4.50 -7.04
CA VAL A 98 5.50 -3.95 -7.94
C VAL A 98 4.94 -2.75 -8.72
N VAL A 99 3.73 -2.88 -9.24
CA VAL A 99 3.04 -1.79 -9.95
C VAL A 99 2.74 -0.60 -9.03
N ALA A 100 2.48 -0.83 -7.74
CA ALA A 100 2.29 0.25 -6.77
C ALA A 100 3.56 1.10 -6.59
N ILE A 101 4.73 0.46 -6.53
CA ILE A 101 6.00 1.13 -6.19
C ILE A 101 6.68 1.76 -7.42
N LEU A 102 6.47 1.18 -8.60
CA LEU A 102 7.09 1.60 -9.88
C LEU A 102 6.98 3.10 -10.22
N PRO A 103 5.82 3.78 -10.05
CA PRO A 103 5.66 5.18 -10.45
C PRO A 103 6.67 6.11 -9.79
N ARG A 104 6.94 5.90 -8.48
CA ARG A 104 7.87 6.74 -7.71
C ARG A 104 9.31 6.61 -8.21
N ALA A 105 9.70 5.40 -8.60
CA ALA A 105 11.03 5.14 -9.14
C ALA A 105 11.26 5.89 -10.46
N ILE A 106 10.26 5.89 -11.34
CA ILE A 106 10.33 6.59 -12.63
C ILE A 106 10.46 8.10 -12.41
N ILE A 107 9.63 8.66 -11.52
CA ILE A 107 9.64 10.09 -11.20
C ILE A 107 10.98 10.53 -10.62
N ALA A 108 11.56 9.74 -9.70
CA ALA A 108 12.85 10.03 -9.09
C ALA A 108 14.00 10.05 -10.12
N ILE A 109 13.94 9.16 -11.11
CA ILE A 109 14.92 9.13 -12.20
C ILE A 109 14.76 10.38 -13.07
N VAL A 110 13.53 10.73 -13.47
CA VAL A 110 13.26 11.91 -14.30
C VAL A 110 13.69 13.20 -13.59
N SER A 111 13.38 13.38 -12.31
CA SER A 111 13.79 14.58 -11.56
C SER A 111 15.31 14.71 -11.40
N SER A 112 16.03 13.58 -11.37
CA SER A 112 17.50 13.56 -11.31
C SER A 112 18.15 14.10 -12.60
N PHE A 113 17.49 13.95 -13.75
CA PHE A 113 18.00 14.43 -15.05
C PHE A 113 17.55 15.86 -15.38
N PHE A 114 16.34 16.26 -15.00
CA PHE A 114 15.77 17.56 -15.35
C PHE A 114 15.98 18.66 -14.29
N GLY A 115 16.63 18.34 -13.17
CA GLY A 115 16.85 19.26 -12.06
C GLY A 115 15.57 19.54 -11.26
N PRO A 116 15.66 20.07 -10.04
CA PRO A 116 14.50 20.40 -9.22
C PRO A 116 13.78 21.63 -9.82
N GLY A 117 12.98 21.40 -10.86
CA GLY A 117 12.00 22.37 -11.34
C GLY A 117 10.89 22.58 -10.30
N PRO A 118 10.13 23.68 -10.37
CA PRO A 118 9.02 23.98 -9.44
C PRO A 118 7.85 22.98 -9.53
N ILE A 119 7.95 21.99 -10.42
CA ILE A 119 7.03 20.87 -10.51
C ILE A 119 7.34 19.86 -9.40
N ASN A 120 6.57 19.93 -8.32
CA ASN A 120 6.51 18.93 -7.28
C ASN A 120 6.02 17.61 -7.90
N ALA A 121 6.96 16.75 -8.27
CA ALA A 121 6.64 15.45 -8.80
C ALA A 121 6.18 14.53 -7.65
N CYS A 122 4.87 14.40 -7.53
CA CYS A 122 4.22 13.29 -6.84
C CYS A 122 4.09 12.13 -7.84
#